data_AF-A0A0M8P570-F1
#
_entry.id   AF-A0A0M8P570-F1
#
_cell.length_a   1.000
_cell.length_b   1.000
_cell.length_c   1.000
_cell.angle_alpha   90.00
_cell.angle_beta   90.00
_cell.angle_gamma   90.00
#
_symmetry.space_group_name_H-M   'P 1'
#
loop_
_entity.id
_entity.type
_entity.pdbx_description
1 polymer ?
#
loop_
_entity_poly.entity_id
_entity_poly.type
_entity_poly.pdbx_seq_one_letter_code
_entity_poly.pdbx_strand_id
1 'polypeptide(L)'
;MTATFLPLLRVSKYYDRRIVNVTSGLGQIDVAYSSTSEYSAKIWELPVYRSAAPGFCRTNFGGGQGVESAAEGVRPIVWAATEGSPKELFGKLVDDENTLVEFGW
;
A
#
# COMPACT_ATOMS: atom_id res chain seq x y z
N MET A 1 -2.85 -4.52 14.28
CA MET A 1 -2.31 -5.72 13.61
C MET A 1 -0.82 -5.58 13.27
N THR A 2 -0.35 -4.43 12.79
CA THR A 2 1.09 -4.18 12.50
C THR A 2 2.00 -4.26 13.73
N ALA A 3 1.55 -3.82 14.91
CA ALA A 3 2.34 -3.82 16.15
C ALA A 3 2.92 -5.20 16.53
N THR A 4 2.22 -6.29 16.22
CA THR A 4 2.63 -7.66 16.55
C THR A 4 3.94 -8.07 15.85
N PHE A 5 4.15 -7.61 14.61
CA PHE A 5 5.30 -8.01 13.80
C PHE A 5 6.44 -6.97 13.79
N LEU A 6 6.22 -5.79 14.38
CA LEU A 6 7.26 -4.75 14.50
C LEU A 6 8.56 -5.25 15.17
N PRO A 7 8.53 -6.09 16.22
CA PRO A 7 9.77 -6.63 16.79
C PRO A 7 10.59 -7.43 15.77
N LEU A 8 9.93 -8.25 14.93
CA LEU A 8 10.60 -9.05 13.90
C LEU A 8 11.23 -8.17 12.81
N LEU A 9 10.53 -7.12 12.38
CA LEU A 9 11.08 -6.17 11.41
C LEU A 9 12.30 -5.42 11.99
N ARG A 10 12.25 -5.03 13.26
CA ARG A 10 13.34 -4.32 13.93
C ARG A 10 14.61 -5.17 14.03
N VAL A 11 14.49 -6.47 14.31
CA VAL A 11 15.65 -7.39 14.42
C VAL A 11 16.12 -7.95 13.07
N SER A 12 15.30 -7.86 12.03
CA SER A 12 15.68 -8.30 10.68
C SER A 12 16.90 -7.54 10.18
N LYS A 13 17.90 -8.29 9.70
CA LYS A 13 19.12 -7.76 9.06
C LYS A 13 18.95 -7.52 7.56
N TYR A 14 17.81 -7.88 6.99
CA TYR A 14 17.54 -7.62 5.58
C TYR A 14 17.45 -6.11 5.36
N TYR A 15 18.25 -5.60 4.42
CA TYR A 15 18.45 -4.17 4.20
C TYR A 15 17.16 -3.45 3.79
N ASP A 16 16.22 -4.19 3.21
CA ASP A 16 14.99 -3.66 2.63
C ASP A 16 13.75 -4.35 3.18
N ARG A 17 13.66 -4.32 4.50
CA ARG A 17 12.49 -4.76 5.27
C ARG A 17 11.31 -3.83 4.96
N ARG A 18 10.14 -4.41 4.66
CA ARG A 18 8.94 -3.72 4.15
C ARG A 18 7.66 -4.23 4.83
N ILE A 19 6.67 -3.34 4.96
CA ILE A 19 5.26 -3.67 5.20
C ILE A 19 4.50 -3.13 4.00
N VAL A 20 3.78 -3.99 3.29
CA VAL A 20 2.89 -3.59 2.20
C VAL A 20 1.46 -3.78 2.64
N ASN A 21 0.73 -2.68 2.71
CA ASN A 21 -0.70 -2.67 2.94
C ASN A 21 -1.43 -2.77 1.61
N VAL A 22 -2.24 -3.82 1.47
CA VAL A 22 -3.21 -3.93 0.38
C VAL A 22 -4.44 -3.12 0.79
N THR A 23 -4.71 -2.04 0.07
CA THR A 23 -5.82 -1.12 0.34
C THR A 23 -6.62 -0.86 -0.94
N SER A 24 -7.57 0.06 -0.90
CA SER A 24 -8.38 0.48 -2.04
C SER A 24 -8.30 1.99 -2.21
N GLY A 25 -8.44 2.47 -3.46
CA GLY A 25 -8.70 3.89 -3.73
C GLY A 25 -10.02 4.39 -3.13
N LEU A 26 -10.93 3.49 -2.71
CA LEU A 26 -12.15 3.81 -1.96
C LEU A 26 -11.92 3.98 -0.45
N GLY A 27 -10.71 3.68 0.04
CA GLY A 27 -10.35 3.87 1.44
C GLY A 27 -10.26 5.35 1.78
N GLN A 28 -10.55 5.73 3.03
CA GLN A 28 -10.47 7.11 3.54
C GLN A 28 -9.03 7.63 3.58
N ILE A 29 -8.43 7.84 2.42
CA ILE A 29 -7.06 8.31 2.22
C ILE A 29 -6.84 9.67 2.90
N ASP A 30 -7.85 10.53 2.95
CA ASP A 30 -7.81 11.79 3.72
C ASP A 30 -7.43 11.58 5.20
N VAL A 31 -7.87 10.50 5.83
CA VAL A 31 -7.52 10.17 7.22
C VAL A 31 -6.08 9.70 7.34
N ALA A 32 -5.55 9.03 6.31
CA ALA A 32 -4.16 8.57 6.26
C ALA A 32 -3.16 9.71 5.97
N TYR A 33 -3.59 10.83 5.38
CA TYR A 33 -2.73 11.99 5.10
C TYR A 33 -3.02 13.23 5.94
N SER A 34 -4.14 13.23 6.66
CA SER A 34 -4.49 14.30 7.58
C SER A 34 -3.35 14.55 8.58
N SER A 35 -2.95 15.81 8.72
CA SER A 35 -1.95 16.24 9.71
C SER A 35 -2.49 16.21 11.14
N THR A 36 -3.79 16.01 11.32
CA THR A 36 -4.50 16.02 12.61
C THR A 36 -5.02 14.63 13.01
N SER A 37 -4.96 13.66 12.09
CA SER A 37 -5.39 12.28 12.34
C SER A 37 -4.28 11.49 13.03
N GLU A 38 -4.58 10.85 14.15
CA GLU A 38 -3.66 9.93 14.85
C GLU A 38 -3.26 8.71 13.99
N TYR A 39 -4.02 8.43 12.94
CA TYR A 39 -3.78 7.31 12.00
C TYR A 39 -3.01 7.75 10.74
N SER A 40 -2.50 8.98 10.72
CA SER A 40 -1.75 9.52 9.60
C SER A 40 -0.45 8.75 9.35
N ALA A 41 -0.21 8.36 8.10
CA ALA A 41 1.02 7.69 7.67
C ALA A 41 2.26 8.56 7.88
N LYS A 42 2.09 9.90 7.90
CA LYS A 42 3.18 10.85 8.18
C LYS A 42 3.61 10.83 9.64
N ILE A 43 2.70 10.63 10.60
CA ILE A 43 3.02 10.60 12.03
C ILE A 43 3.91 9.40 12.38
N TRP A 44 3.74 8.29 11.66
CA TRP A 44 4.51 7.09 11.96
C TRP A 44 5.91 7.09 11.35
N GLU A 45 6.26 7.99 10.41
CA GLU A 45 7.57 8.10 9.73
C GLU A 45 8.32 6.76 9.57
N LEU A 46 7.60 5.70 9.19
CA LEU A 46 8.21 4.40 8.95
C LEU A 46 8.50 4.30 7.45
N PRO A 47 9.76 4.52 6.97
CA PRO A 47 10.15 4.30 5.57
C PRO A 47 9.93 2.86 5.08
N VAL A 48 9.54 1.97 5.99
CA VAL A 48 9.20 0.56 5.78
C VAL A 48 7.78 0.38 5.23
N TYR A 49 6.89 1.38 5.38
CA TYR A 49 5.47 1.23 5.10
C TYR A 49 5.08 1.70 3.70
N ARG A 50 4.35 0.85 2.98
CA ARG A 50 3.94 1.07 1.58
C ARG A 50 2.47 0.68 1.43
N SER A 51 1.74 1.37 0.58
CA SER A 51 0.35 1.01 0.27
C SER A 51 0.18 0.78 -1.22
N ALA A 52 -0.51 -0.30 -1.58
CA ALA A 52 -0.82 -0.64 -2.96
C ALA A 52 -2.31 -0.99 -3.10
N ALA A 53 -2.92 -0.54 -4.19
CA ALA A 53 -4.28 -0.87 -4.56
C ALA A 53 -4.27 -1.91 -5.71
N PRO A 54 -5.00 -3.02 -5.59
CA PRO A 54 -5.02 -4.07 -6.62
C PRO A 54 -6.05 -3.81 -7.74
N GLY A 55 -6.51 -2.57 -7.88
CA GLY A 55 -7.63 -2.25 -8.78
C GLY A 55 -8.93 -2.99 -8.44
N PHE A 56 -9.85 -3.05 -9.40
CA PHE A 56 -11.11 -3.79 -9.25
C PHE A 56 -10.96 -5.21 -9.79
N CYS A 57 -10.51 -6.12 -8.92
CA CYS A 57 -10.25 -7.53 -9.24
C CYS A 57 -11.49 -8.43 -9.26
N ARG A 58 -11.53 -9.41 -10.18
CA ARG A 58 -12.50 -10.53 -10.26
C ARG A 58 -12.30 -11.55 -9.13
N THR A 59 -12.57 -11.14 -7.90
CA THR A 59 -12.56 -11.98 -6.70
C THR A 59 -13.96 -12.05 -6.09
N ASN A 60 -14.15 -12.90 -5.07
CA ASN A 60 -15.41 -12.94 -4.32
C ASN A 60 -15.75 -11.58 -3.68
N PHE A 61 -14.74 -10.81 -3.26
CA PHE A 61 -14.95 -9.45 -2.72
C PHE A 61 -15.54 -8.51 -3.79
N GLY A 62 -15.07 -8.61 -5.03
CA GLY A 62 -15.61 -7.87 -6.17
C GLY A 62 -16.81 -8.53 -6.85
N GLY A 63 -17.40 -9.57 -6.25
CA GLY A 63 -18.51 -10.34 -6.85
C GLY A 63 -18.19 -11.01 -8.19
N GLY A 64 -16.90 -11.20 -8.50
CA GLY A 64 -16.44 -11.68 -9.81
C GLY A 64 -16.58 -10.66 -10.95
N GLN A 65 -16.96 -9.42 -10.68
CA GLN A 65 -17.29 -8.39 -11.69
C GLN A 65 -16.13 -7.43 -12.03
N GLY A 66 -14.91 -7.74 -11.60
CA GLY A 66 -13.73 -6.91 -11.81
C GLY A 66 -13.26 -6.78 -13.27
N VAL A 67 -12.65 -5.65 -13.60
CA VAL A 67 -11.94 -5.44 -14.88
C VAL A 67 -10.59 -6.15 -14.91
N GLU A 68 -9.97 -6.33 -13.74
CA GLU A 68 -8.70 -7.04 -13.57
C GLU A 68 -8.91 -8.46 -13.01
N SER A 69 -8.00 -9.37 -13.36
CA SER A 69 -7.82 -10.64 -12.67
C SER A 69 -7.03 -10.45 -11.37
N ALA A 70 -7.09 -11.44 -10.47
CA ALA A 70 -6.25 -11.42 -9.27
C ALA A 70 -4.74 -11.42 -9.60
N ALA A 71 -4.34 -12.00 -10.74
CA ALA A 71 -2.94 -12.00 -11.19
C ALA A 71 -2.51 -10.62 -11.73
N GLU A 72 -3.45 -9.85 -12.28
CA GLU A 72 -3.21 -8.47 -12.70
C GLU A 72 -3.07 -7.56 -11.47
N GLY A 73 -4.06 -7.57 -10.57
CA GLY A 73 -4.05 -6.70 -9.38
C GLY A 73 -2.95 -7.00 -8.36
N VAL A 74 -2.28 -8.16 -8.44
CA VAL A 74 -1.14 -8.45 -7.54
C VAL A 74 0.14 -7.76 -7.97
N ARG A 75 0.27 -7.33 -9.23
CA ARG A 75 1.50 -6.70 -9.76
C ARG A 75 1.94 -5.46 -8.97
N PRO A 76 1.08 -4.47 -8.67
CA PRO A 76 1.49 -3.30 -7.90
C PRO A 76 1.89 -3.67 -6.46
N ILE A 77 1.28 -4.73 -5.90
CA ILE A 77 1.62 -5.23 -4.56
C ILE A 77 3.01 -5.88 -4.56
N VAL A 78 3.29 -6.74 -5.54
CA VAL A 78 4.60 -7.40 -5.69
C VAL A 78 5.68 -6.35 -5.92
N TRP A 79 5.45 -5.42 -6.84
CA TRP A 79 6.40 -4.35 -7.11
C TRP A 79 6.69 -3.50 -5.84
N ALA A 80 5.65 -3.12 -5.09
CA ALA A 80 5.82 -2.44 -3.81
C ALA A 80 6.60 -3.29 -2.79
N ALA A 81 6.46 -4.62 -2.83
CA ALA A 81 7.13 -5.55 -1.94
C ALA A 81 8.58 -5.90 -2.34
N THR A 82 8.95 -5.85 -3.62
CA THR A 82 10.25 -6.33 -4.11
C THR A 82 11.14 -5.24 -4.68
N GLU A 83 10.60 -4.36 -5.53
CA GLU A 83 11.40 -3.53 -6.46
C GLU A 83 11.28 -2.03 -6.20
N GLY A 84 10.12 -1.56 -5.77
CA GLY A 84 9.86 -0.13 -5.63
C GLY A 84 10.80 0.58 -4.64
N SER A 85 11.15 1.83 -4.93
CA SER A 85 12.03 2.63 -4.08
C SER A 85 11.33 3.05 -2.78
N PRO A 86 11.98 2.89 -1.60
CA PRO A 86 11.41 3.37 -0.34
C PRO A 86 11.09 4.87 -0.35
N LYS A 87 11.95 5.68 -0.99
CA LYS A 87 11.74 7.14 -1.06
C LYS A 87 10.57 7.51 -1.94
N GLU A 88 10.33 6.77 -3.02
CA GLU A 88 9.25 7.05 -3.95
C GLU A 88 7.89 6.59 -3.43
N LEU A 89 7.88 5.54 -2.60
CA LEU A 89 6.66 4.91 -2.08
C LEU A 89 6.27 5.35 -0.68
N PHE A 90 7.15 6.09 0.00
CA PHE A 90 6.83 6.63 1.31
C PHE A 90 5.69 7.64 1.19
N GLY A 91 4.61 7.36 1.93
CA GLY A 91 3.43 8.22 1.90
C GLY A 91 2.82 8.31 0.49
N LYS A 92 2.82 7.21 -0.27
CA LYS A 92 2.04 7.09 -1.51
C LYS A 92 1.14 5.87 -1.49
N LEU A 93 0.03 5.96 -2.21
CA LEU A 93 -0.74 4.81 -2.65
C LEU A 93 -0.44 4.59 -4.14
N VAL A 94 -0.08 3.36 -4.50
CA VAL A 94 0.25 3.02 -5.88
C VAL A 94 -0.69 1.97 -6.45
N ASP A 95 -0.97 2.08 -7.74
CA ASP A 95 -1.72 1.14 -8.55
C ASP A 95 -0.99 0.91 -9.89
N ASP A 96 -1.35 -0.17 -10.59
CA ASP A 96 -0.66 -0.59 -11.81
C ASP A 96 -0.96 0.32 -13.01
N GLU A 97 -2.14 0.95 -13.00
CA GLU A 97 -2.66 1.77 -14.08
C GLU A 97 -2.42 3.28 -13.89
N ASN A 98 -1.74 3.68 -12.79
CA ASN A 98 -1.61 5.08 -12.38
C ASN A 98 -2.96 5.83 -12.32
N THR A 99 -4.08 5.12 -12.13
CA THR A 99 -5.41 5.72 -12.05
C THR A 99 -5.54 6.60 -10.81
N LEU A 100 -4.65 6.43 -9.84
CA LEU A 100 -4.61 7.22 -8.63
C LEU A 100 -3.86 8.56 -8.80
N VAL A 101 -3.08 8.73 -9.87
CA VAL A 101 -2.38 9.99 -10.19
C VAL A 101 -3.37 11.11 -10.50
N GLU A 102 -4.54 10.77 -11.04
CA GLU A 102 -5.63 11.73 -11.34
C GLU A 102 -6.20 12.40 -10.08
N PHE A 103 -5.97 11.80 -8.90
CA PHE A 103 -6.36 12.35 -7.60
C PHE A 103 -5.21 13.10 -6.89
N GLY A 104 -4.06 13.30 -7.56
CA GLY A 104 -2.94 14.09 -7.06
C GLY A 104 -1.94 13.35 -6.17
N TRP A 105 -1.82 12.03 -6.31
CA TRP A 105 -0.97 11.14 -5.50
C TRP A 105 0.29 10.64 -6.24
#